data_AF-A0A1Z1WGD5-F1
#
_entry.id   AF-A0A1Z1WGD5-F1
#
_cell.length_a   1.000
_cell.length_b   1.000
_cell.length_c   1.000
_cell.angle_alpha   90.00
_cell.angle_beta   90.00
_cell.angle_gamma   90.00
#
_symmetry.space_group_name_H-M   'P 1'
#
loop_
_entity.id
_entity.type
_entity.pdbx_description
1 polymer ?
#
loop_
_entity_poly.entity_id
_entity_poly.type
_entity_poly.pdbx_seq_one_letter_code
_entity_poly.pdbx_strand_id
1 'polypeptide(L)'
;MSKPSTPSTPSKSQTATKPQTATERKTPSKPSQKVVAVLGTGKIGEALLSGMIRSGRAPGDLLVTARRQERADELRTRYGVEPLTNAEAAKRADILILACKPQDMASLLAELAPYVSTDTLVISAAAGITTTFIEEHLADGTPVIRVMPNTPVLVDEGMSVISAGSHATAADLAHAEEVFGAVGKTLRVPETQQDACTALSGSGPAYFYFLVEAMTDAGILLGLRATRPTTSSSRRRSARR
;
A
#
# COMPACT_ATOMS: atom_id res chain seq x y z
N MET A 1 -40.28 -61.57 63.32
CA MET A 1 -40.56 -60.32 62.59
C MET A 1 -40.65 -59.21 63.63
N SER A 2 -39.58 -58.42 63.75
CA SER A 2 -39.24 -57.61 64.93
C SER A 2 -39.83 -56.18 64.87
N LYS A 3 -40.29 -55.69 66.02
CA LYS A 3 -40.60 -54.27 66.35
C LYS A 3 -39.30 -53.40 66.40
N PRO A 4 -39.31 -52.15 66.92
CA PRO A 4 -39.91 -50.87 66.45
C PRO A 4 -38.87 -49.71 66.48
N SER A 5 -39.25 -48.44 66.22
CA SER A 5 -38.84 -47.19 66.93
C SER A 5 -38.73 -45.91 66.06
N THR A 6 -39.35 -44.83 66.54
CA THR A 6 -39.13 -43.40 66.21
C THR A 6 -37.91 -42.85 66.97
N PRO A 7 -37.18 -41.76 66.57
CA PRO A 7 -37.62 -40.36 66.83
C PRO A 7 -36.99 -39.18 65.99
N SER A 8 -37.63 -38.00 66.12
CA SER A 8 -37.22 -36.55 66.06
C SER A 8 -35.92 -35.99 65.39
N THR A 9 -36.11 -34.94 64.53
CA THR A 9 -35.45 -33.58 64.35
C THR A 9 -33.89 -33.48 64.26
N PRO A 10 -33.22 -32.65 63.38
CA PRO A 10 -33.33 -31.16 63.36
C PRO A 10 -32.99 -30.35 62.06
N SER A 11 -33.21 -29.03 62.19
CA SER A 11 -32.93 -27.86 61.33
C SER A 11 -31.48 -27.68 60.80
N LYS A 12 -31.32 -27.01 59.63
CA LYS A 12 -30.22 -26.10 59.18
C LYS A 12 -30.54 -25.61 57.74
N SER A 13 -30.89 -24.35 57.50
CA SER A 13 -30.06 -23.14 57.26
C SER A 13 -29.15 -23.16 56.01
N GLN A 14 -29.29 -22.09 55.19
CA GLN A 14 -28.34 -21.55 54.20
C GLN A 14 -28.32 -22.28 52.84
N THR A 15 -28.24 -21.62 51.67
CA THR A 15 -27.49 -20.41 51.35
C THR A 15 -28.02 -19.79 50.05
N ALA A 16 -28.13 -18.46 50.01
CA ALA A 16 -28.49 -17.68 48.83
C ALA A 16 -27.40 -17.77 47.74
N THR A 17 -27.82 -18.04 46.50
CA THR A 17 -26.97 -18.06 45.31
C THR A 17 -26.71 -16.63 44.84
N LYS A 18 -25.42 -16.23 44.76
CA LYS A 18 -24.99 -14.96 44.16
C LYS A 18 -25.24 -14.96 42.64
N PRO A 19 -25.60 -13.82 42.03
CA PRO A 19 -25.76 -13.71 40.59
C PRO A 19 -24.40 -13.72 39.89
N GLN A 20 -24.29 -14.53 38.84
CA GLN A 20 -23.12 -14.63 37.97
C GLN A 20 -23.00 -13.37 37.11
N THR A 21 -21.84 -12.72 37.19
CA THR A 21 -21.42 -11.60 36.36
C THR A 21 -21.39 -11.99 34.88
N ALA A 22 -22.07 -11.17 34.06
CA ALA A 22 -22.06 -11.27 32.61
C ALA A 22 -20.64 -11.10 32.06
N THR A 23 -20.16 -12.10 31.34
CA THR A 23 -18.91 -12.06 30.59
C THR A 23 -19.05 -11.05 29.46
N GLU A 24 -18.33 -9.92 29.55
CA GLU A 24 -18.16 -8.98 28.46
C GLU A 24 -17.60 -9.71 27.23
N ARG A 25 -18.40 -9.78 26.16
CA ARG A 25 -17.89 -10.15 24.84
C ARG A 25 -16.97 -9.03 24.38
N LYS A 26 -15.65 -9.26 24.43
CA LYS A 26 -14.68 -8.44 23.71
C LYS A 26 -15.07 -8.39 22.24
N THR A 27 -15.44 -7.20 21.78
CA THR A 27 -15.57 -6.86 20.37
C THR A 27 -14.27 -7.27 19.66
N PRO A 28 -14.31 -7.93 18.49
CA PRO A 28 -13.08 -8.29 17.78
C PRO A 28 -12.31 -7.00 17.47
N SER A 29 -11.09 -6.90 18.02
CA SER A 29 -10.16 -5.84 17.68
C SER A 29 -9.90 -5.88 16.17
N LYS A 30 -10.05 -4.74 15.51
CA LYS A 30 -9.64 -4.52 14.12
C LYS A 30 -8.25 -5.15 13.93
N PRO A 31 -8.00 -5.99 12.91
CA PRO A 31 -6.66 -6.52 12.70
C PRO A 31 -5.68 -5.34 12.64
N SER A 32 -4.60 -5.43 13.41
CA SER A 32 -3.53 -4.42 13.40
C SER A 32 -3.08 -4.24 11.95
N GLN A 33 -3.21 -3.02 11.44
CA GLN A 33 -2.81 -2.70 10.08
C GLN A 33 -1.30 -2.95 9.94
N LYS A 34 -0.89 -3.70 8.91
CA LYS A 34 0.53 -3.97 8.62
C LYS A 34 1.28 -2.66 8.39
N VAL A 35 2.50 -2.57 8.89
CA VAL A 35 3.41 -1.43 8.65
C VAL A 35 3.99 -1.54 7.25
N VAL A 36 3.85 -0.48 6.45
CA VAL A 36 4.32 -0.44 5.06
C VAL A 36 5.47 0.55 4.94
N ALA A 37 6.61 0.12 4.40
CA ALA A 37 7.69 1.03 4.05
C ALA A 37 7.81 1.22 2.54
N VAL A 38 7.92 2.47 2.11
CA VAL A 38 8.16 2.84 0.71
C VAL A 38 9.63 3.22 0.53
N LEU A 39 10.38 2.35 -0.15
CA LEU A 39 11.80 2.53 -0.44
C LEU A 39 11.95 3.10 -1.85
N GLY A 40 12.25 4.39 -1.93
CA GLY A 40 12.27 5.13 -3.19
C GLY A 40 11.07 6.06 -3.34
N THR A 41 11.14 7.23 -2.71
CA THR A 41 10.07 8.25 -2.72
C THR A 41 10.16 9.20 -3.93
N GLY A 42 10.31 8.62 -5.13
CA GLY A 42 10.15 9.32 -6.40
C GLY A 42 8.68 9.61 -6.70
N LYS A 43 8.33 9.84 -7.97
CA LYS A 43 6.93 10.12 -8.37
C LYS A 43 5.98 8.98 -7.99
N ILE A 44 6.32 7.74 -8.34
CA ILE A 44 5.48 6.56 -8.05
C ILE A 44 5.43 6.27 -6.55
N GLY A 45 6.58 6.28 -5.86
CA GLY A 45 6.62 6.04 -4.42
C GLY A 45 5.83 7.08 -3.62
N GLU A 46 5.92 8.37 -3.97
CA GLU A 46 5.08 9.41 -3.35
C GLU A 46 3.61 9.25 -3.69
N ALA A 47 3.27 8.84 -4.93
CA ALA A 47 1.89 8.57 -5.31
C ALA A 47 1.28 7.49 -4.44
N LEU A 48 1.97 6.35 -4.28
CA LEU A 48 1.54 5.25 -3.42
C LEU A 48 1.42 5.68 -1.97
N LEU A 49 2.42 6.39 -1.44
CA LEU A 49 2.39 6.93 -0.08
C LEU A 49 1.16 7.80 0.14
N SER A 50 0.97 8.81 -0.73
CA SER A 50 -0.10 9.77 -0.60
C SER A 50 -1.47 9.13 -0.83
N GLY A 51 -1.57 8.16 -1.74
CA GLY A 51 -2.77 7.37 -2.01
C GLY A 51 -3.18 6.55 -0.79
N MET A 52 -2.23 5.84 -0.17
CA MET A 52 -2.49 5.09 1.07
C MET A 52 -3.00 5.98 2.20
N ILE A 53 -2.45 7.19 2.35
CA ILE A 53 -2.94 8.15 3.34
C ILE A 53 -4.36 8.61 3.00
N ARG A 54 -4.64 8.91 1.72
CA ARG A 54 -5.99 9.29 1.25
C ARG A 54 -7.00 8.17 1.46
N SER A 55 -6.60 6.91 1.32
CA SER A 55 -7.46 5.74 1.55
C SER A 55 -7.66 5.40 3.04
N GLY A 56 -7.07 6.18 3.94
CA GLY A 56 -7.33 6.13 5.38
C GLY A 56 -6.28 5.37 6.21
N ARG A 57 -5.13 5.01 5.61
CA ARG A 57 -3.99 4.46 6.38
C ARG A 57 -3.36 5.56 7.22
N ALA A 58 -3.08 5.26 8.49
CA ALA A 58 -2.47 6.23 9.38
C ALA A 58 -1.00 6.48 8.99
N PRO A 59 -0.51 7.73 9.04
CA PRO A 59 0.91 8.02 8.80
C PRO A 59 1.88 7.26 9.72
N GLY A 60 1.44 6.89 10.93
CA GLY A 60 2.24 6.07 11.86
C GLY A 60 2.47 4.63 11.40
N ASP A 61 1.65 4.13 10.49
CA ASP A 61 1.78 2.79 9.89
C ASP A 61 2.58 2.84 8.56
N LEU A 62 3.16 4.01 8.23
CA LEU A 62 3.84 4.29 6.98
C LEU A 62 5.26 4.78 7.24
N LEU A 63 6.23 4.06 6.68
CA LEU A 63 7.64 4.41 6.73
C LEU A 63 8.11 4.81 5.32
N VAL A 64 9.08 5.71 5.24
CA VAL A 64 9.62 6.14 3.95
C VAL A 64 11.13 6.23 3.98
N THR A 65 11.77 6.00 2.85
CA THR A 65 13.19 6.26 2.68
C THR A 65 13.43 7.23 1.54
N ALA A 66 14.34 8.18 1.76
CA ALA A 66 14.73 9.17 0.79
C ALA A 66 16.24 9.39 0.83
N ARG A 67 16.89 9.41 -0.35
CA ARG A 67 18.34 9.64 -0.45
C ARG A 67 18.78 11.06 -0.10
N ARG A 68 17.90 12.05 -0.30
CA ARG A 68 18.19 13.47 -0.07
C ARG A 68 17.48 13.93 1.20
N GLN A 69 18.20 14.57 2.10
CA GLN A 69 17.63 15.05 3.37
C GLN A 69 16.47 16.04 3.17
N GLU A 70 16.61 16.99 2.24
CA GLU A 70 15.54 17.91 1.84
C GLU A 70 14.24 17.16 1.51
N ARG A 71 14.36 16.06 0.75
CA ARG A 71 13.21 15.24 0.38
C ARG A 71 12.61 14.49 1.57
N ALA A 72 13.43 14.01 2.49
CA ALA A 72 12.96 13.40 3.73
C ALA A 72 12.14 14.40 4.56
N ASP A 73 12.61 15.64 4.67
CA ASP A 73 11.95 16.69 5.45
C ASP A 73 10.63 17.15 4.79
N GLU A 74 10.58 17.23 3.45
CA GLU A 74 9.34 17.43 2.69
C GLU A 74 8.30 16.37 3.01
N LEU A 75 8.69 15.09 2.97
CA LEU A 75 7.77 13.97 3.20
C LEU A 75 7.23 13.99 4.63
N ARG A 76 8.10 14.24 5.62
CA ARG A 76 7.69 14.40 7.01
C ARG A 76 6.70 15.54 7.17
N THR A 77 7.01 16.71 6.60
CA THR A 77 6.17 17.92 6.73
C THR A 77 4.82 17.74 6.04
N ARG A 78 4.81 17.15 4.84
CA ARG A 78 3.61 17.06 3.99
C ARG A 78 2.68 15.93 4.41
N TYR A 79 3.24 14.80 4.84
CA TYR A 79 2.48 13.57 5.07
C TYR A 79 2.49 13.08 6.53
N GLY A 80 3.32 13.69 7.39
CA GLY A 80 3.43 13.27 8.79
C GLY A 80 4.10 11.91 8.98
N VAL A 81 4.80 11.41 7.96
CA VAL A 81 5.51 10.12 8.02
C VAL A 81 6.92 10.27 8.53
N GLU A 82 7.49 9.17 9.02
CA GLU A 82 8.87 9.09 9.52
C GLU A 82 9.83 8.66 8.39
N PRO A 83 10.76 9.53 7.95
CA PRO A 83 11.87 9.14 7.10
C PRO A 83 12.92 8.35 7.88
N LEU A 84 13.34 7.22 7.32
CA LEU A 84 14.32 6.29 7.88
C LEU A 84 15.40 5.93 6.87
N THR A 85 16.46 5.28 7.36
CA THR A 85 17.39 4.53 6.49
C THR A 85 16.71 3.28 5.92
N ASN A 86 17.24 2.73 4.81
CA ASN A 86 16.72 1.49 4.23
C ASN A 86 16.80 0.32 5.22
N ALA A 87 17.91 0.22 5.97
CA ALA A 87 18.10 -0.80 6.99
C ALA A 87 17.07 -0.73 8.13
N GLU A 88 16.77 0.47 8.63
CA GLU A 88 15.75 0.65 9.67
C GLU A 88 14.34 0.36 9.16
N ALA A 89 14.02 0.79 7.94
CA ALA A 89 12.76 0.49 7.29
C ALA A 89 12.57 -1.03 7.11
N ALA A 90 13.61 -1.74 6.66
CA ALA A 90 13.61 -3.19 6.48
C ALA A 90 13.30 -3.96 7.78
N LYS A 91 13.85 -3.51 8.90
CA LYS A 91 13.66 -4.14 10.21
C LYS A 91 12.25 -3.94 10.79
N ARG A 92 11.57 -2.85 10.42
CA ARG A 92 10.31 -2.41 11.05
C ARG A 92 9.07 -2.73 10.23
N ALA A 93 9.22 -2.94 8.93
CA ALA A 93 8.10 -3.08 8.02
C ALA A 93 7.64 -4.53 7.86
N ASP A 94 6.33 -4.72 7.82
CA ASP A 94 5.72 -5.98 7.40
C ASP A 94 5.66 -6.08 5.86
N ILE A 95 5.59 -4.93 5.18
CA ILE A 95 5.54 -4.81 3.72
C ILE A 95 6.59 -3.79 3.25
N LEU A 96 7.48 -4.21 2.35
CA LEU A 96 8.48 -3.36 1.71
C LEU A 96 8.11 -3.09 0.25
N ILE A 97 7.83 -1.84 -0.09
CA ILE A 97 7.57 -1.41 -1.46
C ILE A 97 8.87 -0.86 -2.05
N LEU A 98 9.44 -1.56 -3.04
CA LEU A 98 10.64 -1.15 -3.76
C LEU A 98 10.24 -0.32 -4.98
N ALA A 99 10.36 1.00 -4.87
CA ALA A 99 10.04 1.97 -5.92
C ALA A 99 11.28 2.74 -6.40
N CYS A 100 12.46 2.10 -6.31
CA CYS A 100 13.70 2.64 -6.85
C CYS A 100 13.79 2.43 -8.38
N LYS A 101 14.81 3.03 -9.00
CA LYS A 101 15.08 2.79 -10.42
C LYS A 101 15.63 1.36 -10.61
N PRO A 102 15.37 0.70 -11.76
CA PRO A 102 15.85 -0.66 -12.01
C PRO A 102 17.37 -0.82 -11.85
N GLN A 103 18.15 0.15 -12.31
CA GLN A 103 19.62 0.12 -12.19
C GLN A 103 20.14 0.17 -10.74
N ASP A 104 19.32 0.63 -9.80
CA ASP A 104 19.68 0.74 -8.39
C ASP A 104 19.20 -0.48 -7.58
N MET A 105 18.51 -1.44 -8.21
CA MET A 105 17.85 -2.53 -7.50
C MET A 105 18.85 -3.50 -6.86
N ALA A 106 19.91 -3.89 -7.57
CA ALA A 106 20.89 -4.84 -7.04
C ALA A 106 21.58 -4.31 -5.77
N SER A 107 21.98 -3.03 -5.77
CA SER A 107 22.62 -2.41 -4.61
C SER A 107 21.64 -2.23 -3.45
N LEU A 108 20.38 -1.90 -3.74
CA LEU A 108 19.34 -1.82 -2.72
C LEU A 108 19.09 -3.19 -2.08
N LEU A 109 18.93 -4.25 -2.87
CA LEU A 109 18.69 -5.60 -2.34
C LEU A 109 19.86 -6.09 -1.50
N ALA A 110 21.10 -5.83 -1.92
CA ALA A 110 22.28 -6.15 -1.12
C ALA A 110 22.32 -5.42 0.24
N GLU A 111 21.83 -4.17 0.30
CA GLU A 111 21.70 -3.42 1.55
C GLU A 111 20.59 -3.99 2.45
N LEU A 112 19.50 -4.50 1.85
CA LEU A 112 18.31 -5.00 2.55
C LEU A 112 18.46 -6.45 3.02
N ALA A 113 19.20 -7.29 2.29
CA ALA A 113 19.31 -8.73 2.52
C ALA A 113 19.61 -9.13 3.99
N PRO A 114 20.45 -8.42 4.76
CA PRO A 114 20.71 -8.77 6.16
C PRO A 114 19.54 -8.52 7.11
N TYR A 115 18.49 -7.82 6.66
CA TYR A 115 17.40 -7.30 7.52
C TYR A 115 16.02 -7.78 7.10
N VAL A 116 15.87 -8.28 5.87
CA VAL A 116 14.61 -8.81 5.36
C VAL A 116 14.47 -10.26 5.80
N SER A 117 13.34 -10.56 6.44
CA SER A 117 12.97 -11.92 6.86
C SER A 117 11.91 -12.50 5.93
N THR A 118 11.67 -13.81 6.04
CA THR A 118 10.61 -14.51 5.29
C THR A 118 9.20 -14.08 5.67
N ASP A 119 9.02 -13.38 6.80
CA ASP A 119 7.73 -12.82 7.22
C ASP A 119 7.43 -11.47 6.55
N THR A 120 8.44 -10.86 5.91
CA THR A 120 8.34 -9.57 5.25
C THR A 120 7.89 -9.75 3.80
N LEU A 121 6.78 -9.12 3.43
CA LEU A 121 6.32 -9.09 2.03
C LEU A 121 7.09 -8.03 1.24
N VAL A 122 7.77 -8.45 0.17
CA VAL A 122 8.47 -7.53 -0.72
C VAL A 122 7.64 -7.30 -1.99
N ILE A 123 7.31 -6.04 -2.27
CA ILE A 123 6.56 -5.63 -3.45
C ILE A 123 7.44 -4.72 -4.31
N SER A 124 7.80 -5.14 -5.52
CA SER A 124 8.62 -4.34 -6.43
C SER A 124 7.76 -3.64 -7.47
N ALA A 125 7.96 -2.32 -7.61
CA ALA A 125 7.39 -1.49 -8.66
C ALA A 125 8.41 -1.15 -9.77
N ALA A 126 9.55 -1.86 -9.80
CA ALA A 126 10.64 -1.57 -10.73
C ALA A 126 10.45 -2.27 -12.09
N ALA A 127 10.47 -1.48 -13.17
CA ALA A 127 10.32 -1.98 -14.53
C ALA A 127 11.40 -2.99 -14.92
N GLY A 128 10.98 -4.13 -15.48
CA GLY A 128 11.88 -5.14 -16.06
C GLY A 128 12.66 -5.97 -15.04
N ILE A 129 12.38 -5.84 -13.74
CA ILE A 129 12.98 -6.68 -12.70
C ILE A 129 12.03 -7.83 -12.38
N THR A 130 12.51 -9.07 -12.54
CA THR A 130 11.72 -10.27 -12.27
C THR A 130 11.61 -10.58 -10.79
N THR A 131 10.58 -11.32 -10.38
CA THR A 131 10.48 -11.81 -8.99
C THR A 131 11.65 -12.72 -8.65
N THR A 132 12.05 -13.60 -9.57
CA THR A 132 13.22 -14.49 -9.39
C THR A 132 14.49 -13.71 -9.08
N PHE A 133 14.75 -12.62 -9.81
CA PHE A 133 15.91 -11.77 -9.53
C PHE A 133 15.91 -11.25 -8.09
N ILE A 134 14.74 -10.82 -7.59
CA ILE A 134 14.62 -10.30 -6.22
C ILE A 134 14.78 -11.42 -5.19
N GLU A 135 14.13 -12.57 -5.41
CA GLU A 135 14.21 -13.76 -4.56
C GLU A 135 15.65 -14.23 -4.39
N GLU A 136 16.44 -14.28 -5.48
CA GLU A 136 17.85 -14.68 -5.47
C GLU A 136 18.77 -13.76 -4.64
N HIS A 137 18.35 -12.52 -4.38
CA HIS A 137 19.12 -11.54 -3.61
C HIS A 137 18.67 -11.41 -2.15
N LEU A 138 17.59 -12.09 -1.75
CA LEU A 138 17.02 -12.04 -0.41
C LEU A 138 17.10 -13.41 0.27
N ALA A 139 16.64 -13.50 1.52
CA ALA A 139 16.55 -14.78 2.21
C ALA A 139 15.63 -15.75 1.48
N ASP A 140 16.04 -17.02 1.37
CA ASP A 140 15.23 -18.08 0.79
C ASP A 140 13.87 -18.17 1.50
N GLY A 141 12.78 -18.28 0.73
CA GLY A 141 11.42 -18.24 1.27
C GLY A 141 10.79 -16.85 1.38
N THR A 142 11.49 -15.76 1.02
CA THR A 142 10.92 -14.40 1.07
C THR A 142 9.79 -14.25 0.04
N PRO A 143 8.56 -13.87 0.43
CA PRO A 143 7.46 -13.65 -0.50
C PRO A 143 7.67 -12.35 -1.30
N VAL A 144 7.73 -12.48 -2.63
CA VAL A 144 7.90 -11.35 -3.56
C VAL A 144 6.68 -11.19 -4.46
N ILE A 145 6.21 -9.96 -4.63
CA ILE A 145 5.22 -9.58 -5.64
C ILE A 145 5.86 -8.57 -6.58
N ARG A 146 5.76 -8.83 -7.89
CA ARG A 146 6.08 -7.84 -8.92
C ARG A 146 4.84 -7.08 -9.29
N VAL A 147 4.91 -5.74 -9.26
CA VAL A 147 3.82 -4.84 -9.64
C VAL A 147 4.31 -3.88 -10.70
N MET A 148 3.51 -3.71 -11.76
CA MET A 148 3.79 -2.72 -12.80
C MET A 148 2.65 -1.72 -12.87
N PRO A 149 2.77 -0.58 -12.17
CA PRO A 149 1.84 0.54 -12.30
C PRO A 149 2.11 1.33 -13.58
N ASN A 150 1.17 2.18 -13.97
CA ASN A 150 1.33 3.17 -15.03
C ASN A 150 1.21 4.61 -14.51
N THR A 151 1.50 5.61 -15.36
CA THR A 151 1.57 7.02 -14.95
C THR A 151 0.29 7.62 -14.35
N PRO A 152 -0.93 7.19 -14.70
CA PRO A 152 -2.16 7.63 -14.04
C PRO A 152 -2.26 7.37 -12.53
N VAL A 153 -1.37 6.57 -11.91
CA VAL A 153 -1.30 6.48 -10.43
C VAL A 153 -1.03 7.83 -9.76
N LEU A 154 -0.48 8.81 -10.49
CA LEU A 154 -0.25 10.17 -9.98
C LEU A 154 -1.54 10.95 -9.76
N VAL A 155 -2.66 10.47 -10.29
CA VAL A 155 -4.00 11.07 -10.21
C VAL A 155 -5.06 10.05 -9.77
N ASP A 156 -4.63 8.98 -9.09
CA ASP A 156 -5.50 7.92 -8.55
C ASP A 156 -6.30 7.10 -9.57
N GLU A 157 -5.92 7.16 -10.86
CA GLU A 157 -6.58 6.45 -11.95
C GLU A 157 -5.64 5.40 -12.60
N GLY A 158 -4.70 4.88 -11.80
CA GLY A 158 -3.73 3.89 -12.23
C GLY A 158 -4.36 2.55 -12.65
N MET A 159 -3.67 1.84 -13.53
CA MET A 159 -3.85 0.40 -13.73
C MET A 159 -2.52 -0.28 -13.41
N SER A 160 -2.54 -1.16 -12.40
CA SER A 160 -1.36 -1.89 -11.95
C SER A 160 -1.53 -3.38 -12.21
N VAL A 161 -0.62 -3.99 -12.95
CA VAL A 161 -0.61 -5.46 -13.08
C VAL A 161 0.27 -6.08 -12.00
N ILE A 162 -0.18 -7.17 -11.40
CA ILE A 162 0.49 -7.83 -10.28
C ILE A 162 0.75 -9.30 -10.58
N SER A 163 1.93 -9.80 -10.18
CA SER A 163 2.31 -11.20 -10.31
C SER A 163 3.02 -11.67 -9.04
N ALA A 164 2.69 -12.87 -8.60
CA ALA A 164 3.33 -13.52 -7.46
C ALA A 164 4.65 -14.18 -7.89
N GLY A 165 5.65 -14.06 -7.01
CA GLY A 165 6.85 -14.89 -7.03
C GLY A 165 6.60 -16.29 -6.47
N SER A 166 7.67 -17.04 -6.28
CA SER A 166 7.68 -18.45 -5.91
C SER A 166 7.10 -18.71 -4.51
N HIS A 167 7.31 -17.77 -3.59
CA HIS A 167 6.93 -17.90 -2.18
C HIS A 167 5.71 -17.06 -1.78
N ALA A 168 5.17 -16.25 -2.71
CA ALA A 168 4.06 -15.36 -2.40
C ALA A 168 2.71 -16.08 -2.44
N THR A 169 1.90 -15.82 -1.43
CA THR A 169 0.58 -16.45 -1.25
C THR A 169 -0.55 -15.61 -1.85
N ALA A 170 -1.76 -16.18 -1.88
CA ALA A 170 -2.96 -15.42 -2.26
C ALA A 170 -3.26 -14.25 -1.30
N ALA A 171 -2.85 -14.35 -0.04
CA ALA A 171 -2.99 -13.27 0.94
C ALA A 171 -2.00 -12.13 0.65
N ASP A 172 -0.78 -12.45 0.23
CA ASP A 172 0.23 -11.46 -0.17
C ASP A 172 -0.20 -10.68 -1.42
N LEU A 173 -0.79 -11.38 -2.40
CA LEU A 173 -1.41 -10.72 -3.55
C LEU A 173 -2.54 -9.77 -3.12
N ALA A 174 -3.38 -10.15 -2.15
CA ALA A 174 -4.44 -9.28 -1.65
C ALA A 174 -3.87 -8.03 -0.95
N HIS A 175 -2.75 -8.14 -0.24
CA HIS A 175 -2.06 -6.98 0.32
C HIS A 175 -1.51 -6.05 -0.78
N ALA A 176 -0.94 -6.60 -1.86
CA ALA A 176 -0.52 -5.79 -3.00
C ALA A 176 -1.72 -5.08 -3.67
N GLU A 177 -2.87 -5.74 -3.79
CA GLU A 177 -4.09 -5.12 -4.30
C GLU A 177 -4.61 -4.01 -3.40
N GLU A 178 -4.54 -4.17 -2.07
CA GLU A 178 -4.93 -3.13 -1.12
C GLU A 178 -4.04 -1.89 -1.27
N VAL A 179 -2.72 -2.08 -1.33
CA VAL A 179 -1.74 -0.99 -1.48
C VAL A 179 -1.94 -0.24 -2.79
N PHE A 180 -2.00 -0.94 -3.92
CA PHE A 180 -2.10 -0.32 -5.23
C PHE A 180 -3.52 0.12 -5.59
N GLY A 181 -4.53 -0.46 -4.93
CA GLY A 181 -5.93 -0.03 -5.01
C GLY A 181 -6.14 1.40 -4.49
N ALA A 182 -5.24 1.89 -3.64
CA ALA A 182 -5.28 3.27 -3.15
C ALA A 182 -4.98 4.33 -4.24
N VAL A 183 -4.43 3.92 -5.39
CA VAL A 183 -4.05 4.80 -6.52
C VAL A 183 -4.62 4.33 -7.85
N GLY A 184 -5.63 3.44 -7.85
CA GLY A 184 -6.28 2.95 -9.04
C GLY A 184 -6.76 1.51 -8.94
N LYS A 185 -6.71 0.78 -10.05
CA LYS A 185 -7.15 -0.62 -10.16
C LYS A 185 -5.96 -1.55 -10.30
N THR A 186 -6.16 -2.80 -9.90
CA THR A 186 -5.18 -3.87 -10.05
C THR A 186 -5.70 -5.01 -10.91
N LEU A 187 -4.79 -5.74 -11.55
CA LEU A 187 -5.08 -6.96 -12.30
C LEU A 187 -3.99 -8.00 -12.04
N ARG A 188 -4.38 -9.20 -11.59
CA ARG A 188 -3.47 -10.34 -11.45
C ARG A 188 -3.17 -10.94 -12.81
N VAL A 189 -1.90 -11.13 -13.13
CA VAL A 189 -1.44 -11.80 -14.36
C VAL A 189 -0.25 -12.73 -14.08
N PRO A 190 -0.03 -13.77 -14.90
CA PRO A 190 1.24 -14.50 -14.86
C PRO A 190 2.41 -13.56 -15.13
N GLU A 191 3.57 -13.79 -14.51
CA GLU A 191 4.72 -12.89 -14.66
C GLU A 191 5.18 -12.78 -16.12
N THR A 192 5.05 -13.87 -16.88
CA THR A 192 5.37 -13.92 -18.33
C THR A 192 4.56 -12.94 -19.17
N GLN A 193 3.45 -12.41 -18.65
CA GLN A 193 2.62 -11.40 -19.32
C GLN A 193 2.91 -9.97 -18.86
N GLN A 194 3.70 -9.77 -17.79
CA GLN A 194 3.97 -8.46 -17.21
C GLN A 194 4.56 -7.48 -18.24
N ASP A 195 5.51 -7.91 -19.05
CA ASP A 195 6.17 -7.02 -20.01
C ASP A 195 5.21 -6.58 -21.11
N ALA A 196 4.35 -7.49 -21.60
CA ALA A 196 3.31 -7.17 -22.57
C ALA A 196 2.26 -6.21 -21.98
N CYS A 197 1.79 -6.49 -20.76
CA CYS A 197 0.87 -5.62 -20.03
C CYS A 197 1.49 -4.25 -19.74
N THR A 198 2.77 -4.18 -19.43
CA THR A 198 3.51 -2.94 -19.20
C THR A 198 3.63 -2.14 -20.49
N ALA A 199 3.98 -2.79 -21.61
CA ALA A 199 4.06 -2.13 -22.90
C ALA A 199 2.73 -1.47 -23.28
N LEU A 200 1.61 -2.16 -23.03
CA LEU A 200 0.27 -1.65 -23.29
C LEU A 200 -0.16 -0.57 -22.30
N SER A 201 -0.13 -0.84 -20.99
CA SER A 201 -0.65 0.04 -19.95
C SER A 201 0.25 1.23 -19.64
N GLY A 202 1.57 1.07 -19.79
CA GLY A 202 2.57 2.11 -19.60
C GLY A 202 2.62 3.08 -20.78
N SER A 203 2.56 2.57 -22.02
CA SER A 203 2.55 3.41 -23.23
C SER A 203 1.16 3.92 -23.59
N GLY A 204 0.10 3.22 -23.19
CA GLY A 204 -1.30 3.53 -23.51
C GLY A 204 -1.68 4.99 -23.26
N PRO A 205 -1.40 5.58 -22.09
CA PRO A 205 -1.67 6.99 -21.83
C PRO A 205 -1.03 7.94 -22.85
N ALA A 206 0.19 7.65 -23.33
CA ALA A 206 0.85 8.48 -24.33
C ALA A 206 0.12 8.46 -25.68
N TYR A 207 -0.45 7.32 -26.08
CA TYR A 207 -1.27 7.24 -27.31
C TYR A 207 -2.54 8.08 -27.20
N PHE A 208 -3.19 8.08 -26.03
CA PHE A 208 -4.36 8.92 -25.78
C PHE A 208 -4.00 10.41 -25.72
N TYR A 209 -2.87 10.77 -25.12
CA TYR A 209 -2.39 12.16 -25.11
C TYR A 209 -2.16 12.67 -26.53
N PHE A 210 -1.52 11.86 -27.38
CA PHE A 210 -1.31 12.20 -28.77
C PHE A 210 -2.63 12.39 -29.54
N LEU A 211 -3.62 11.51 -29.32
CA LEU A 211 -4.94 11.65 -29.92
C LEU A 211 -5.63 12.96 -29.48
N VAL A 212 -5.61 13.27 -28.18
CA VAL A 212 -6.22 14.49 -27.63
C VAL A 212 -5.52 15.74 -28.16
N GLU A 213 -4.20 15.72 -28.28
CA GLU A 213 -3.42 16.81 -28.88
C GLU A 213 -3.83 17.03 -30.34
N ALA A 214 -3.86 15.97 -31.16
CA ALA A 214 -4.29 16.05 -32.56
C ALA A 214 -5.72 16.57 -32.73
N MET A 215 -6.65 16.14 -31.86
CA MET A 215 -8.03 16.65 -31.86
C MET A 215 -8.10 18.13 -31.46
N THR A 216 -7.27 18.54 -30.50
CA THR A 216 -7.19 19.93 -30.04
C THR A 216 -6.65 20.83 -31.15
N ASP A 217 -5.59 20.40 -31.84
CA ASP A 217 -5.01 21.11 -32.98
C ASP A 217 -6.00 21.26 -34.13
N ALA A 218 -6.73 20.20 -34.47
CA ALA A 218 -7.80 20.27 -35.46
C ALA A 218 -8.89 21.27 -35.06
N GLY A 219 -9.29 21.28 -33.79
CA GLY A 219 -10.24 22.25 -33.25
C GLY A 219 -9.74 23.70 -33.39
N ILE A 220 -8.47 23.95 -33.08
CA ILE A 220 -7.85 25.27 -33.21
C ILE A 220 -7.81 25.72 -34.67
N LEU A 221 -7.44 24.83 -35.60
CA LEU A 221 -7.44 25.11 -37.04
C LEU A 221 -8.84 25.47 -37.57
N LEU A 222 -9.88 24.87 -37.00
CA LEU A 222 -11.28 25.16 -37.31
C LEU A 222 -11.84 26.40 -36.57
N GLY A 223 -10.99 27.13 -35.84
CA GLY A 223 -11.33 28.40 -35.21
C GLY A 223 -11.82 28.30 -33.77
N LEU A 224 -11.73 27.12 -33.12
CA LEU A 224 -11.94 27.03 -31.68
C LEU A 224 -10.80 27.73 -30.94
N ARG A 225 -11.14 28.57 -29.96
CA ARG A 225 -10.11 29.19 -29.12
C ARG A 225 -9.49 28.13 -28.22
N ALA A 226 -8.17 28.02 -28.23
CA ALA A 226 -7.42 27.26 -27.23
C ALA A 226 -7.65 27.89 -25.84
N THR A 227 -8.69 27.44 -25.14
CA THR A 227 -8.86 27.76 -23.73
C THR A 227 -7.94 26.83 -22.96
N ARG A 228 -6.67 27.24 -22.81
CA ARG A 228 -5.85 26.70 -21.72
C ARG A 228 -6.63 26.97 -20.43
N PRO A 229 -6.91 25.95 -19.60
CA PRO A 229 -7.45 26.20 -18.27
C PRO A 229 -6.37 26.96 -17.49
N THR A 230 -6.46 28.28 -17.52
CA THR A 230 -5.76 29.12 -16.56
C THR A 230 -6.53 28.96 -15.27
N THR A 231 -5.95 28.25 -14.32
CA THR A 231 -6.31 28.39 -12.91
C THR A 231 -5.97 29.82 -12.49
N SER A 232 -6.82 30.77 -12.86
CA SER A 232 -6.81 32.15 -12.38
C SER A 232 -8.24 32.66 -12.12
N SER A 233 -9.04 31.83 -11.45
CA SER A 233 -10.27 32.27 -10.80
C SER A 233 -9.98 33.01 -9.48
N SER A 234 -9.19 34.09 -9.52
CA SER A 234 -9.24 35.13 -8.48
C SER A 234 -8.49 36.41 -8.89
N ARG A 235 -9.10 37.25 -9.72
CA ARG A 235 -8.98 38.70 -9.53
C ARG A 235 -10.36 39.35 -9.57
N ARG A 236 -10.86 39.55 -8.35
CA ARG A 236 -12.06 40.30 -7.99
C ARG A 236 -12.12 41.63 -8.74
N ARG A 237 -13.34 41.95 -9.17
CA ARG A 237 -13.84 43.32 -9.36
C ARG A 237 -13.62 44.17 -8.08
N SER A 238 -12.85 45.24 -8.18
CA SER A 238 -12.99 46.54 -7.50
C SER A 238 -11.88 47.45 -8.04
N ALA A 239 -12.09 48.60 -8.65
CA ALA A 239 -12.79 49.79 -8.15
C ALA A 239 -13.23 50.63 -9.38
N ARG A 240 -14.47 51.12 -9.50
CA ARG A 240 -14.94 52.44 -9.02
C ARG A 240 -13.86 53.37 -8.46
N ARG A 241 -13.29 54.23 -9.31
CA ARG A 241 -13.45 55.69 -9.30
C ARG A 241 -12.97 56.25 -10.62
#